data_AF-A0AAU8HTF5-F1
#
_entry.id   AF-A0AAU8HTF5-F1
#
_cell.length_a   1.000
_cell.length_b   1.000
_cell.length_c   1.000
_cell.angle_alpha   90.00
_cell.angle_beta   90.00
_cell.angle_gamma   90.00
#
_symmetry.space_group_name_H-M   'P 1'
#
loop_
_entity.id
_entity.type
_entity.pdbx_description
1 polymer ?
#
loop_
_entity_poly.entity_id
_entity_poly.type
_entity_poly.pdbx_seq_one_letter_code
_entity_poly.pdbx_strand_id
1 'polypeptide(L)'
;MKLLKCYCALTFFIILSVAVYYDLKIIDFYKQANTWIWILGLNGAILLAGSFLKKHSYSLFKQFVLLITLAYCTAFVTLVQSTASLVFFLIFIAITLLAYGLHGGFVSYLITLPITYGFYLKIDSMDFLAGVLILSVGNVLLMIAYHSITNDSLLKEKWLENLHKKINELSLLKEINIFLQHSKSLQKTTKIFLTAVTAGYGLGFNRAILFMVDSQDGNACLRADMAIGPLTTNQAYKIWGSLVREHTKLNDVIAIEDHVDLTLNEYIKDISIPFDEENDALIRCVKEKRPYNIKNNNLETLHTKLKKLGFINYAAVPLTSKNEVLGVVLVDNKFNNKPILEEDVESLVAFSNQAALGIDNLKMYQQIKNLANMDGLTGLYNHRFFKTMLEEKSNKNEPYSLLVIDVDDFKQFNEDYGHACGDLVLKKVAQVLNNIIGDKGIASRYGGDEFTIILPSVSKVNGRSIAYSIKKAIKPLPKELQIETEISLSIGVAEFPVDATDFKEIFDVADSNLLASKHTGKDKITY
;
A
#
# COMPACT_ATOMS: atom_id res chain seq x y z
N MET A 1 40.50 -7.84 -23.41
CA MET A 1 41.75 -8.62 -23.52
C MET A 1 41.86 -9.46 -24.79
N LYS A 2 40.84 -10.26 -25.18
CA LYS A 2 40.87 -11.04 -26.44
C LYS A 2 40.94 -10.17 -27.71
N LEU A 3 40.20 -9.06 -27.77
CA LEU A 3 40.28 -8.11 -28.91
C LEU A 3 41.65 -7.40 -29.03
N LEU A 4 42.33 -7.13 -27.91
CA LEU A 4 43.63 -6.46 -27.89
C LEU A 4 44.73 -7.37 -28.47
N LYS A 5 44.65 -8.68 -28.19
CA LYS A 5 45.55 -9.69 -28.77
C LYS A 5 45.34 -9.84 -30.28
N CYS A 6 44.09 -9.78 -30.76
CA CYS A 6 43.81 -9.79 -32.20
C CYS A 6 44.31 -8.52 -32.91
N TYR A 7 44.21 -7.35 -32.27
CA TYR A 7 44.66 -6.10 -32.87
C TYR A 7 46.19 -6.03 -33.01
N CYS A 8 46.93 -6.42 -31.95
CA CYS A 8 48.39 -6.51 -32.01
C CYS A 8 48.87 -7.53 -33.06
N ALA A 9 48.20 -8.68 -33.17
CA ALA A 9 48.52 -9.69 -34.17
C ALA A 9 48.28 -9.18 -35.59
N LEU A 10 47.20 -8.44 -35.83
CA LEU A 10 46.87 -7.87 -37.14
C LEU A 10 47.85 -6.77 -37.55
N THR A 11 48.22 -5.87 -36.62
CA THR A 11 49.25 -4.85 -36.88
C THR A 11 50.62 -5.47 -37.13
N PHE A 12 50.98 -6.53 -36.40
CA PHE A 12 52.25 -7.23 -36.61
C PHE A 12 52.31 -7.94 -37.97
N PHE A 13 51.18 -8.54 -38.39
CA PHE A 13 51.06 -9.20 -39.69
C PHE A 13 51.15 -8.19 -40.85
N ILE A 14 50.53 -7.02 -40.71
CA ILE A 14 50.57 -5.95 -41.72
C ILE A 14 51.98 -5.38 -41.85
N ILE A 15 52.68 -5.19 -40.73
CA ILE A 15 54.08 -4.72 -40.71
C ILE A 15 55.01 -5.73 -41.38
N LEU A 16 54.85 -7.03 -41.09
CA LEU A 16 55.65 -8.09 -41.72
C LEU A 16 55.39 -8.19 -43.23
N SER A 17 54.15 -8.01 -43.65
CA SER A 17 53.74 -8.04 -45.07
C SER A 17 54.31 -6.86 -45.85
N VAL A 18 54.36 -5.68 -45.25
CA VAL A 18 54.95 -4.47 -45.86
C VAL A 18 56.49 -4.56 -45.91
N ALA A 19 57.12 -5.16 -44.90
CA ALA A 19 58.57 -5.38 -44.88
C ALA A 19 59.03 -6.38 -45.97
N VAL A 20 58.23 -7.42 -46.23
CA VAL A 20 58.49 -8.40 -47.29
C VAL A 20 58.21 -7.83 -48.69
N TYR A 21 57.25 -6.92 -48.83
CA TYR A 21 56.88 -6.33 -50.12
C TYR A 21 57.90 -5.30 -50.67
N TYR A 22 58.71 -4.68 -49.81
CA TYR A 22 59.64 -3.60 -50.21
C TYR A 22 61.13 -4.00 -50.28
N ASP A 23 61.45 -5.29 -50.07
CA ASP A 23 62.81 -5.86 -50.16
C ASP A 23 63.90 -4.94 -49.57
N LEU A 24 63.65 -4.46 -48.34
CA LEU A 24 64.45 -3.42 -47.69
C LEU A 24 65.81 -3.99 -47.25
N LYS A 25 66.90 -3.42 -47.77
CA LYS A 25 68.24 -3.65 -47.21
C LYS A 25 68.26 -3.18 -45.75
N ILE A 26 68.78 -4.05 -44.88
CA ILE A 26 68.68 -4.06 -43.41
C ILE A 26 69.04 -2.73 -42.70
N ILE A 27 69.76 -1.82 -43.34
CA ILE A 27 70.29 -0.60 -42.72
C ILE A 27 69.27 0.56 -42.69
N ASP A 28 68.41 0.72 -43.70
CA ASP A 28 67.36 1.76 -43.69
C ASP A 28 66.15 1.38 -42.82
N PHE A 29 65.97 0.07 -42.60
CA PHE A 29 64.95 -0.46 -41.70
C PHE A 29 65.18 0.00 -40.25
N TYR A 30 66.43 0.08 -39.79
CA TYR A 30 66.74 0.45 -38.40
C TYR A 30 66.46 1.94 -38.09
N LYS A 31 66.68 2.84 -39.06
CA LYS A 31 66.42 4.28 -38.89
C LYS A 31 64.92 4.59 -38.85
N GLN A 32 64.13 3.92 -39.68
CA GLN A 32 62.66 4.07 -39.65
C GLN A 32 62.03 3.30 -38.49
N ALA A 33 62.56 2.13 -38.11
CA ALA A 33 62.05 1.35 -36.99
C ALA A 33 62.04 2.15 -35.68
N ASN A 34 63.04 2.99 -35.43
CA ASN A 34 63.08 3.83 -34.23
C ASN A 34 61.94 4.87 -34.22
N THR A 35 61.64 5.51 -35.34
CA THR A 35 60.51 6.44 -35.49
C THR A 35 59.17 5.72 -35.29
N TRP A 36 59.04 4.49 -35.81
CA TRP A 36 57.84 3.68 -35.67
C TRP A 36 57.64 3.15 -34.24
N ILE A 37 58.71 2.85 -33.51
CA ILE A 37 58.66 2.47 -32.08
C ILE A 37 58.15 3.63 -31.22
N TRP A 38 58.60 4.87 -31.48
CA TRP A 38 58.08 6.06 -30.80
C TRP A 38 56.59 6.31 -31.10
N ILE A 39 56.16 6.11 -32.35
CA ILE A 39 54.74 6.23 -32.75
C ILE A 39 53.89 5.14 -32.07
N LEU A 40 54.38 3.90 -31.97
CA LEU A 40 53.71 2.81 -31.27
C LEU A 40 53.60 3.08 -29.76
N GLY A 41 54.67 3.62 -29.14
CA GLY A 41 54.67 4.03 -27.74
C GLY A 41 53.68 5.15 -27.45
N LEU A 42 53.62 6.17 -28.30
CA LEU A 42 52.68 7.29 -28.18
C LEU A 42 51.22 6.82 -28.30
N ASN A 43 50.92 5.95 -29.27
CA ASN A 43 49.59 5.36 -29.44
C ASN A 43 49.18 4.48 -28.26
N GLY A 44 50.12 3.72 -27.69
CA GLY A 44 49.89 2.93 -26.47
C GLY A 44 49.52 3.80 -25.26
N ALA A 45 50.21 4.93 -25.07
CA ALA A 45 49.93 5.88 -24.00
C ALA A 45 48.57 6.57 -24.16
N ILE A 46 48.22 6.97 -25.39
CA ILE A 46 46.92 7.56 -25.73
C ILE A 46 45.77 6.58 -25.44
N LEU A 47 45.94 5.30 -25.78
CA LEU A 47 44.94 4.26 -25.53
C LEU A 47 44.72 4.01 -24.03
N LEU A 48 45.80 3.99 -23.24
CA LEU A 48 45.72 3.85 -21.78
C LEU A 48 44.99 5.06 -21.15
N ALA A 49 45.35 6.28 -21.54
CA ALA A 49 44.69 7.50 -21.08
C ALA A 49 43.19 7.54 -21.49
N GLY A 50 42.87 7.16 -22.72
CA GLY A 50 41.48 7.07 -23.19
C GLY A 50 40.67 6.03 -22.42
N SER A 51 41.24 4.85 -22.16
CA SER A 51 40.57 3.80 -21.37
C SER A 51 40.31 4.22 -19.92
N PHE A 52 41.23 4.97 -19.32
CA PHE A 52 41.12 5.51 -17.98
C PHE A 52 40.04 6.58 -17.89
N LEU A 53 40.01 7.53 -18.84
CA LEU A 53 39.02 8.58 -18.93
C LEU A 53 37.61 8.04 -19.18
N LYS A 54 37.45 7.03 -20.06
CA LYS A 54 36.17 6.39 -20.33
C LYS A 54 35.53 5.77 -19.08
N LYS A 55 36.36 5.28 -18.14
CA LYS A 55 35.90 4.66 -16.89
C LYS A 55 35.45 5.69 -15.84
N HIS A 56 36.01 6.91 -15.85
CA HIS A 56 35.78 7.92 -14.80
C HIS A 56 34.87 9.08 -15.25
N SER A 57 34.94 9.52 -16.50
CA SER A 57 34.08 10.58 -17.04
C SER A 57 33.95 10.49 -18.55
N TYR A 58 32.74 10.10 -18.98
CA TYR A 58 32.44 9.89 -20.39
C TYR A 58 32.49 11.19 -21.23
N SER A 59 32.20 12.34 -20.60
CA SER A 59 32.30 13.66 -21.25
C SER A 59 33.76 14.05 -21.57
N LEU A 60 34.66 13.88 -20.60
CA LEU A 60 36.09 14.18 -20.76
C LEU A 60 36.77 13.24 -21.76
N PHE A 61 36.33 11.98 -21.81
CA PHE A 61 36.79 11.03 -22.83
C PHE A 61 36.48 11.52 -24.26
N LYS A 62 35.28 12.07 -24.51
CA LYS A 62 34.91 12.62 -25.82
C LYS A 62 35.79 13.80 -26.23
N GLN A 63 36.08 14.71 -25.30
CA GLN A 63 36.94 15.86 -25.57
C GLN A 63 38.39 15.45 -25.84
N PHE A 64 38.91 14.46 -25.11
CA PHE A 64 40.25 13.91 -25.32
C PHE A 64 40.42 13.26 -26.70
N VAL A 65 39.44 12.46 -27.13
CA VAL A 65 39.44 11.86 -28.46
C VAL A 65 39.39 12.93 -29.56
N LEU A 66 38.59 13.97 -29.40
CA LEU A 66 38.49 15.07 -30.37
C LEU A 66 39.83 15.82 -30.53
N LEU A 67 40.52 16.11 -29.42
CA LEU A 67 41.81 16.80 -29.39
C LEU A 67 42.92 16.02 -30.08
N ILE A 68 43.02 14.71 -29.81
CA ILE A 68 44.00 13.84 -30.47
C ILE A 68 43.69 13.71 -31.96
N THR A 69 42.41 13.60 -32.32
CA THR A 69 41.99 13.53 -33.72
C THR A 69 42.36 14.81 -34.48
N LEU A 70 42.15 15.98 -33.85
CA LEU A 70 42.54 17.28 -34.42
C LEU A 70 44.06 17.39 -34.58
N ALA A 71 44.83 16.94 -33.59
CA ALA A 71 46.29 16.92 -33.64
C ALA A 71 46.84 16.01 -34.76
N TYR A 72 46.22 14.84 -34.97
CA TYR A 72 46.55 13.94 -36.08
C TYR A 72 46.19 14.56 -37.44
N CYS A 73 45.05 15.23 -37.57
CA CYS A 73 44.68 15.94 -38.79
C CYS A 73 45.65 17.09 -39.11
N THR A 74 46.08 17.86 -38.11
CA THR A 74 47.06 18.95 -38.32
C THR A 74 48.45 18.43 -38.68
N ALA A 75 48.90 17.34 -38.05
CA ALA A 75 50.16 16.69 -38.41
C ALA A 75 50.10 16.10 -39.83
N PHE A 76 48.94 15.62 -40.27
CA PHE A 76 48.72 15.04 -41.60
C PHE A 76 48.78 16.08 -42.73
N VAL A 77 48.17 17.26 -42.56
CA VAL A 77 48.22 18.37 -43.55
C VAL A 77 49.65 18.82 -43.81
N THR A 78 50.51 18.75 -42.80
CA THR A 78 51.91 19.18 -42.93
C THR A 78 52.83 18.16 -43.60
N LEU A 79 52.44 16.88 -43.75
CA LEU A 79 53.44 15.81 -43.92
C LEU A 79 53.48 15.09 -45.28
N VAL A 80 52.43 15.05 -46.13
CA VAL A 80 52.46 14.09 -47.26
C VAL A 80 51.79 14.51 -48.58
N GLN A 81 52.61 14.60 -49.64
CA GLN A 81 52.29 14.53 -51.08
C GLN A 81 52.53 13.10 -51.65
N SER A 82 52.00 12.03 -51.05
CA SER A 82 52.31 10.64 -51.49
C SER A 82 51.16 9.63 -51.29
N THR A 83 51.24 8.52 -52.04
CA THR A 83 50.26 7.43 -52.22
C THR A 83 50.02 6.54 -50.99
N ALA A 84 50.67 6.80 -49.85
CA ALA A 84 50.41 6.11 -48.58
C ALA A 84 49.05 6.46 -47.92
N SER A 85 48.21 7.28 -48.59
CA SER A 85 46.99 7.88 -48.04
C SER A 85 45.86 6.89 -47.69
N LEU A 86 45.71 5.79 -48.42
CA LEU A 86 44.53 4.90 -48.26
C LEU A 86 44.51 4.12 -46.92
N VAL A 87 45.69 3.73 -46.43
CA VAL A 87 45.82 2.96 -45.17
C VAL A 87 45.49 3.84 -43.97
N PHE A 88 45.91 5.10 -43.98
CA PHE A 88 45.62 6.05 -42.90
C PHE A 88 44.14 6.45 -42.85
N PHE A 89 43.45 6.48 -44.00
CA PHE A 89 42.00 6.68 -44.06
C PHE A 89 41.21 5.51 -43.47
N LEU A 90 41.63 4.27 -43.74
CA LEU A 90 41.04 3.08 -43.10
C LEU A 90 41.29 3.07 -41.59
N ILE A 91 42.46 3.54 -41.14
CA ILE A 91 42.77 3.72 -39.71
C ILE A 91 41.91 4.82 -39.08
N PHE A 92 41.73 5.96 -39.76
CA PHE A 92 40.85 7.05 -39.30
C PHE A 92 39.40 6.58 -39.16
N ILE A 93 38.87 5.88 -40.16
CA ILE A 93 37.53 5.27 -40.12
C ILE A 93 37.43 4.25 -38.99
N ALA A 94 38.44 3.40 -38.80
CA ALA A 94 38.45 2.42 -37.72
C ALA A 94 38.51 3.06 -36.32
N ILE A 95 39.29 4.13 -36.15
CA ILE A 95 39.40 4.87 -34.87
C ILE A 95 38.08 5.57 -34.55
N THR A 96 37.45 6.24 -35.51
CA THR A 96 36.17 6.91 -35.26
C THR A 96 35.03 5.90 -35.07
N LEU A 97 35.06 4.76 -35.76
CA LEU A 97 34.13 3.64 -35.55
C LEU A 97 34.28 3.05 -34.14
N LEU A 98 35.51 2.93 -33.63
CA LEU A 98 35.78 2.44 -32.27
C LEU A 98 35.41 3.46 -31.18
N ALA A 99 35.59 4.76 -31.45
CA ALA A 99 35.32 5.82 -30.48
C ALA A 99 33.83 6.19 -30.39
N TYR A 100 33.13 6.22 -31.52
CA TYR A 100 31.75 6.71 -31.62
C TYR A 100 30.77 5.67 -32.19
N GLY A 101 31.18 4.40 -32.30
CA GLY A 101 30.35 3.33 -32.87
C GLY A 101 30.15 3.47 -34.39
N LEU A 102 29.15 2.77 -34.94
CA LEU A 102 28.79 2.83 -36.36
C LEU A 102 28.59 4.28 -36.87
N HIS A 103 28.10 5.19 -36.02
CA HIS A 103 27.98 6.63 -36.31
C HIS A 103 29.31 7.29 -36.69
N GLY A 104 30.38 7.06 -35.93
CA GLY A 104 31.67 7.70 -36.18
C GLY A 104 32.37 7.19 -37.44
N GLY A 105 32.22 5.89 -37.74
CA GLY A 105 32.79 5.29 -38.94
C GLY A 105 32.05 5.73 -40.21
N PHE A 106 30.74 5.95 -40.14
CA PHE A 106 29.96 6.41 -41.29
C PHE A 106 30.26 7.88 -41.64
N VAL A 107 30.34 8.75 -40.62
CA VAL A 107 30.67 10.17 -40.82
C VAL A 107 32.11 10.34 -41.33
N SER A 108 33.07 9.60 -40.79
CA SER A 108 34.45 9.66 -41.27
C SER A 108 34.60 9.11 -42.68
N TYR A 109 33.88 8.04 -43.02
CA TYR A 109 33.84 7.48 -44.39
C TYR A 109 33.28 8.49 -45.39
N LEU A 110 32.17 9.18 -45.04
CA LEU A 110 31.53 10.18 -45.91
C LEU A 110 32.35 11.46 -46.10
N ILE A 111 33.19 11.85 -45.13
CA ILE A 111 34.13 12.98 -45.27
C ILE A 111 35.36 12.56 -46.06
N THR A 112 35.83 11.34 -45.83
CA THR A 112 37.04 10.81 -46.47
C THR A 112 36.81 10.57 -47.96
N LEU A 113 35.73 9.89 -48.34
CA LEU A 113 35.49 9.44 -49.72
C LEU A 113 35.57 10.59 -50.76
N PRO A 114 34.94 11.76 -50.57
CA PRO A 114 35.01 12.88 -51.52
C PRO A 114 36.39 13.54 -51.58
N ILE A 115 37.10 13.60 -50.44
CA ILE A 115 38.46 14.15 -50.38
C ILE A 115 39.42 13.24 -51.15
N THR A 116 39.33 11.92 -50.95
CA THR A 116 40.15 10.95 -51.69
C THR A 116 39.79 10.93 -53.18
N TYR A 117 38.50 11.04 -53.52
CA TYR A 117 38.02 11.03 -54.91
C TYR A 117 38.38 12.33 -55.66
N GLY A 118 38.27 13.49 -55.01
CA GLY A 118 38.63 14.81 -55.57
C GLY A 118 40.13 14.98 -55.81
N PHE A 119 40.98 14.45 -54.93
CA PHE A 119 42.44 14.46 -55.13
C PHE A 119 42.90 13.53 -56.26
N TYR A 120 42.21 12.40 -56.48
CA TYR A 120 42.65 11.39 -57.43
C TYR A 120 42.23 11.68 -58.89
N LEU A 121 41.14 12.42 -59.12
CA LEU A 121 40.56 12.61 -60.46
C LEU A 121 40.73 14.01 -61.07
N LYS A 122 41.34 15.00 -60.38
CA LYS A 122 41.51 16.39 -60.89
C LYS A 122 40.20 16.96 -61.51
N ILE A 123 39.10 16.89 -60.77
CA ILE A 123 37.77 17.34 -61.23
C ILE A 123 37.63 18.86 -61.07
N ASP A 124 36.89 19.51 -61.99
CA ASP A 124 36.59 20.95 -61.97
C ASP A 124 35.78 21.38 -60.73
N SER A 125 36.07 22.59 -60.25
CA SER A 125 35.64 23.10 -58.94
C SER A 125 34.12 23.13 -58.69
N MET A 126 33.29 23.18 -59.73
CA MET A 126 31.83 23.33 -59.62
C MET A 126 31.10 22.01 -59.32
N ASP A 127 31.52 20.90 -59.91
CA ASP A 127 30.91 19.58 -59.64
C ASP A 127 31.27 19.07 -58.24
N PHE A 128 32.47 19.42 -57.75
CA PHE A 128 32.88 19.18 -56.37
C PHE A 128 31.98 19.93 -55.38
N LEU A 129 31.68 21.20 -55.66
CA LEU A 129 30.81 22.04 -54.82
C LEU A 129 29.37 21.52 -54.79
N ALA A 130 28.84 21.08 -55.93
CA ALA A 130 27.51 20.47 -56.02
C ALA A 130 27.42 19.15 -55.23
N GLY A 131 28.44 18.30 -55.30
CA GLY A 131 28.53 17.06 -54.53
C GLY A 131 28.56 17.30 -53.01
N VAL A 132 29.36 18.28 -52.56
CA VAL A 132 29.44 18.69 -51.15
C VAL A 132 28.10 19.24 -50.66
N LEU A 133 27.41 20.06 -51.46
CA LEU A 133 26.09 20.59 -51.12
C LEU A 133 25.03 19.49 -50.97
N ILE A 134 24.95 18.56 -51.93
CA ILE A 134 23.97 17.45 -51.86
C ILE A 134 24.23 16.55 -50.63
N LEU A 135 25.49 16.23 -50.34
CA LEU A 135 25.87 15.46 -49.15
C LEU A 135 25.58 16.21 -47.85
N SER A 136 25.81 17.52 -47.81
CA SER A 136 25.50 18.34 -46.63
C SER A 136 24.00 18.40 -46.33
N VAL A 137 23.16 18.57 -47.36
CA VAL A 137 21.70 18.56 -47.24
C VAL A 137 21.19 17.18 -46.81
N GLY A 138 21.74 16.10 -47.40
CA GLY A 138 21.43 14.72 -46.99
C GLY A 138 21.75 14.45 -45.52
N ASN A 139 22.88 14.96 -45.02
CA ASN A 139 23.29 14.81 -43.62
C ASN A 139 22.38 15.58 -42.65
N VAL A 140 21.90 16.77 -43.03
CA VAL A 140 20.94 17.54 -42.22
C VAL A 140 19.61 16.79 -42.10
N LEU A 141 19.11 16.22 -43.20
CA LEU A 141 17.88 15.42 -43.19
C LEU A 141 18.03 14.14 -42.35
N LEU A 142 19.18 13.47 -42.42
CA LEU A 142 19.46 12.28 -41.61
C LEU A 142 19.57 12.62 -40.11
N MET A 143 20.16 13.76 -39.77
CA MET A 143 20.26 14.25 -38.38
C MET A 143 18.88 14.56 -37.79
N ILE A 144 17.98 15.17 -38.58
CA ILE A 144 16.59 15.43 -38.19
C ILE A 144 15.83 14.11 -37.99
N ALA A 145 15.97 13.15 -38.91
CA ALA A 145 15.35 11.83 -38.78
C ALA A 145 15.87 11.08 -37.55
N TYR A 146 17.17 11.15 -37.26
CA TYR A 146 17.78 10.51 -36.10
C TYR A 146 17.37 11.16 -34.77
N HIS A 147 17.28 12.50 -34.71
CA HIS A 147 16.78 13.20 -33.53
C HIS A 147 15.31 12.83 -33.22
N SER A 148 14.49 12.67 -34.26
CA SER A 148 13.12 12.18 -34.13
C SER A 148 13.05 10.77 -33.53
N ILE A 149 13.99 9.88 -33.90
CA ILE A 149 14.03 8.48 -33.41
C ILE A 149 14.58 8.40 -31.97
N THR A 150 15.53 9.25 -31.59
CA THR A 150 16.14 9.23 -30.24
C THR A 150 15.23 9.86 -29.18
N ASN A 151 14.48 10.92 -29.50
CA ASN A 151 13.42 11.42 -28.60
C ASN A 151 12.38 10.32 -28.28
N ASP A 152 12.07 9.46 -29.25
CA ASP A 152 11.15 8.34 -29.07
C ASP A 152 11.69 7.29 -28.07
N SER A 153 13.02 7.09 -27.98
CA SER A 153 13.61 6.20 -26.96
C SER A 153 13.55 6.77 -25.54
N LEU A 154 13.80 8.07 -25.35
CA LEU A 154 13.77 8.69 -24.02
C LEU A 154 12.33 8.83 -23.50
N LEU A 155 11.38 9.11 -24.40
CA LEU A 155 9.95 9.04 -24.11
C LEU A 155 9.51 7.63 -23.73
N LYS A 156 10.03 6.58 -24.40
CA LYS A 156 9.76 5.18 -24.05
C LYS A 156 10.29 4.79 -22.67
N GLU A 157 11.50 5.22 -22.30
CA GLU A 157 12.04 4.96 -20.95
C GLU A 157 11.17 5.60 -19.87
N LYS A 158 10.82 6.87 -20.03
CA LYS A 158 9.92 7.57 -19.10
C LYS A 158 8.53 6.93 -19.04
N TRP A 159 8.00 6.49 -20.18
CA TRP A 159 6.73 5.78 -20.24
C TRP A 159 6.79 4.41 -19.55
N LEU A 160 7.89 3.67 -19.73
CA LEU A 160 8.14 2.40 -19.04
C LEU A 160 8.24 2.59 -17.52
N GLU A 161 8.95 3.62 -17.04
CA GLU A 161 8.99 3.93 -15.60
C GLU A 161 7.59 4.24 -15.04
N ASN A 162 6.82 5.09 -15.73
CA ASN A 162 5.44 5.39 -15.33
C ASN A 162 4.53 4.15 -15.37
N LEU A 163 4.70 3.28 -16.38
CA LEU A 163 3.96 2.02 -16.49
C LEU A 163 4.29 1.09 -15.33
N HIS A 164 5.58 0.90 -14.99
CA HIS A 164 5.98 0.08 -13.85
C HIS A 164 5.42 0.65 -12.54
N LYS A 165 5.46 1.97 -12.34
CA LYS A 165 4.84 2.63 -11.18
C LYS A 165 3.34 2.32 -11.11
N LYS A 166 2.60 2.48 -12.21
CA LYS A 166 1.16 2.19 -12.26
C LYS A 166 0.84 0.72 -12.06
N ILE A 167 1.64 -0.20 -12.59
CA ILE A 167 1.49 -1.64 -12.36
C ILE A 167 1.66 -1.96 -10.87
N ASN A 168 2.65 -1.39 -10.22
CA ASN A 168 2.87 -1.59 -8.78
C ASN A 168 1.72 -1.01 -7.95
N GLU A 169 1.24 0.20 -8.28
CA GLU A 169 0.06 0.80 -7.64
C GLU A 169 -1.18 -0.10 -7.77
N LEU A 170 -1.46 -0.63 -8.97
CA LEU A 170 -2.59 -1.53 -9.22
C LEU A 170 -2.42 -2.88 -8.51
N SER A 171 -1.20 -3.42 -8.46
CA SER A 171 -0.91 -4.66 -7.74
C SER A 171 -1.16 -4.48 -6.25
N LEU A 172 -0.73 -3.35 -5.68
CA LEU A 172 -0.95 -3.04 -4.28
C LEU A 172 -2.44 -2.84 -3.97
N LEU A 173 -3.16 -2.10 -4.83
CA LEU A 173 -4.62 -1.96 -4.73
C LEU A 173 -5.32 -3.32 -4.70
N LYS A 174 -4.91 -4.25 -5.58
CA LYS A 174 -5.45 -5.61 -5.62
C LYS A 174 -5.16 -6.38 -4.34
N GLU A 175 -3.94 -6.31 -3.84
CA GLU A 175 -3.52 -7.01 -2.61
C GLU A 175 -4.31 -6.50 -1.39
N ILE A 176 -4.44 -5.18 -1.27
CA ILE A 176 -5.26 -4.53 -0.23
C ILE A 176 -6.71 -4.98 -0.35
N ASN A 177 -7.29 -4.98 -1.55
CA ASN A 177 -8.68 -5.38 -1.73
C ASN A 177 -8.92 -6.82 -1.21
N ILE A 178 -8.01 -7.75 -1.50
CA ILE A 178 -8.07 -9.11 -0.95
C ILE A 178 -8.02 -9.09 0.59
N PHE A 179 -7.11 -8.32 1.19
CA PHE A 179 -7.05 -8.21 2.65
C PHE A 179 -8.30 -7.57 3.28
N LEU A 180 -8.83 -6.50 2.68
CA LEU A 180 -10.03 -5.83 3.14
C LEU A 180 -11.25 -6.76 3.09
N GLN A 181 -11.35 -7.60 2.05
CA GLN A 181 -12.44 -8.59 1.92
C GLN A 181 -12.37 -9.72 2.96
N HIS A 182 -11.16 -10.13 3.36
CA HIS A 182 -10.98 -11.21 4.34
C HIS A 182 -10.92 -10.73 5.79
N SER A 183 -10.75 -9.42 6.02
CA SER A 183 -10.77 -8.85 7.36
C SER A 183 -12.15 -9.02 8.00
N LYS A 184 -12.20 -9.27 9.32
CA LYS A 184 -13.44 -9.28 10.11
C LYS A 184 -13.51 -8.14 11.12
N SER A 185 -12.46 -7.32 11.19
CA SER A 185 -12.31 -6.26 12.18
C SER A 185 -12.15 -4.92 11.47
N LEU A 186 -13.02 -3.96 11.81
CA LEU A 186 -12.94 -2.61 11.27
C LEU A 186 -11.58 -1.96 11.59
N GLN A 187 -11.08 -2.12 12.82
CA GLN A 187 -9.78 -1.58 13.22
C GLN A 187 -8.63 -2.16 12.39
N LYS A 188 -8.64 -3.47 12.13
CA LYS A 188 -7.62 -4.12 11.31
C LYS A 188 -7.67 -3.63 9.87
N THR A 189 -8.87 -3.47 9.31
CA THR A 189 -9.12 -2.93 7.96
C THR A 189 -8.61 -1.50 7.83
N THR A 190 -8.96 -0.63 8.77
CA THR A 190 -8.48 0.76 8.82
C THR A 190 -6.95 0.81 8.90
N LYS A 191 -6.35 -0.03 9.74
CA LYS A 191 -4.89 -0.10 9.88
C LYS A 191 -4.21 -0.48 8.58
N ILE A 192 -4.65 -1.56 7.93
CA ILE A 192 -4.10 -2.02 6.64
C ILE A 192 -4.16 -0.90 5.59
N PHE A 193 -5.30 -0.20 5.51
CA PHE A 193 -5.46 0.93 4.61
C PHE A 193 -4.45 2.05 4.91
N LEU A 194 -4.37 2.53 6.15
CA LEU A 194 -3.46 3.61 6.52
C LEU A 194 -2.00 3.22 6.33
N THR A 195 -1.62 1.97 6.64
CA THR A 195 -0.28 1.45 6.43
C THR A 195 0.07 1.45 4.95
N ALA A 196 -0.85 1.08 4.06
CA ALA A 196 -0.61 1.15 2.62
C ALA A 196 -0.44 2.60 2.10
N VAL A 197 -1.16 3.56 2.70
CA VAL A 197 -1.01 4.98 2.37
C VAL A 197 0.36 5.50 2.83
N THR A 198 0.86 5.07 3.99
CA THR A 198 2.13 5.58 4.54
C THR A 198 3.38 4.78 4.17
N ALA A 199 3.23 3.52 3.75
CA ALA A 199 4.35 2.65 3.41
C ALA A 199 5.12 3.19 2.20
N GLY A 200 6.45 3.08 2.24
CA GLY A 200 7.33 3.57 1.16
C GLY A 200 7.14 2.84 -0.18
N TYR A 201 6.74 1.57 -0.17
CA TYR A 201 6.33 0.82 -1.36
C TYR A 201 4.86 1.04 -1.75
N GLY A 202 4.10 1.74 -0.90
CA GLY A 202 2.72 2.16 -1.14
C GLY A 202 2.65 3.54 -1.78
N LEU A 203 1.87 4.45 -1.19
CA LEU A 203 1.83 5.85 -1.66
C LEU A 203 2.97 6.71 -1.08
N GLY A 204 3.58 6.25 0.01
CA GLY A 204 4.77 6.88 0.60
C GLY A 204 4.50 8.22 1.29
N PHE A 205 3.28 8.47 1.75
CA PHE A 205 2.98 9.63 2.58
C PHE A 205 3.65 9.48 3.96
N ASN A 206 4.06 10.59 4.56
CA ASN A 206 4.71 10.54 5.87
C ASN A 206 3.72 10.23 6.98
N ARG A 207 2.54 10.87 6.94
CA ARG A 207 1.47 10.70 7.92
C ARG A 207 0.15 10.53 7.20
N ALA A 208 -0.72 9.70 7.75
CA ALA A 208 -2.11 9.55 7.34
C ALA A 208 -3.01 9.49 8.58
N ILE A 209 -4.09 10.27 8.57
CA ILE A 209 -5.08 10.35 9.64
C ILE A 209 -6.45 10.08 9.03
N LEU A 210 -7.15 9.08 9.53
CA LEU A 210 -8.52 8.77 9.16
C LEU A 210 -9.48 9.45 10.12
N PHE A 211 -10.45 10.15 9.55
CA PHE A 211 -11.63 10.65 10.25
C PHE A 211 -12.87 9.95 9.73
N MET A 212 -13.78 9.60 10.62
CA MET A 212 -15.06 8.95 10.29
C MET A 212 -16.22 9.88 10.63
N VAL A 213 -17.24 9.86 9.79
CA VAL A 213 -18.49 10.57 10.06
C VAL A 213 -19.23 9.83 11.18
N ASP A 214 -19.57 10.55 12.24
CA ASP A 214 -20.35 10.06 13.37
C ASP A 214 -21.63 10.90 13.46
N SER A 215 -22.77 10.22 13.39
CA SER A 215 -24.10 10.84 13.45
C SER A 215 -24.85 10.26 14.65
N GLN A 216 -24.63 10.86 15.82
CA GLN A 216 -25.40 10.55 17.03
C GLN A 216 -26.34 11.72 17.33
N ASP A 217 -27.61 11.41 17.64
CA ASP A 217 -28.61 12.35 18.16
C ASP A 217 -28.77 13.67 17.38
N GLY A 218 -28.71 13.61 16.05
CA GLY A 218 -29.00 14.75 15.16
C GLY A 218 -27.85 15.75 14.94
N ASN A 219 -26.71 15.59 15.63
CA ASN A 219 -25.51 16.41 15.42
C ASN A 219 -24.43 15.59 14.70
N ALA A 220 -24.29 15.80 13.39
CA ALA A 220 -23.22 15.17 12.61
C ALA A 220 -21.85 15.81 12.93
N CYS A 221 -20.88 14.96 13.27
CA CYS A 221 -19.50 15.39 13.49
C CYS A 221 -18.52 14.46 12.76
N LEU A 222 -17.34 14.99 12.47
CA LEU A 222 -16.23 14.28 11.88
C LEU A 222 -15.22 13.97 12.99
N ARG A 223 -15.14 12.70 13.39
CA ARG A 223 -14.32 12.25 14.51
C ARG A 223 -13.06 11.55 14.03
N ALA A 224 -11.92 11.83 14.64
CA ALA A 224 -10.69 11.11 14.35
C ALA A 224 -10.80 9.64 14.82
N ASP A 225 -10.51 8.70 13.93
CA ASP A 225 -10.65 7.26 14.18
C ASP A 225 -9.28 6.59 14.39
N MET A 226 -8.34 6.81 13.48
CA MET A 226 -7.00 6.21 13.53
C MET A 226 -5.98 7.05 12.78
N ALA A 227 -4.72 7.01 13.20
CA ALA A 227 -3.62 7.61 12.47
C ALA A 227 -2.38 6.72 12.43
N ILE A 228 -1.59 6.86 11.37
CA ILE A 228 -0.29 6.20 11.21
C ILE A 228 0.73 7.23 10.73
N GLY A 229 1.92 7.18 11.33
CA GLY A 229 3.06 8.01 10.95
C GLY A 229 3.74 8.70 12.14
N PRO A 230 4.97 9.20 11.95
CA PRO A 230 5.77 9.77 13.01
C PRO A 230 5.24 11.12 13.48
N LEU A 231 5.32 11.39 14.79
CA LEU A 231 5.13 12.74 15.34
C LEU A 231 6.42 13.59 15.29
N THR A 232 7.57 12.92 15.33
CA THR A 232 8.90 13.56 15.43
C THR A 232 9.88 13.04 14.39
N THR A 233 10.89 13.85 14.05
CA THR A 233 11.94 13.47 13.09
C THR A 233 12.73 12.23 13.54
N ASN A 234 12.98 12.09 14.85
CA ASN A 234 13.65 10.91 15.41
C ASN A 234 12.83 9.62 15.23
N GLN A 235 11.50 9.69 15.38
CA GLN A 235 10.62 8.56 15.07
C GLN A 235 10.63 8.26 13.56
N ALA A 236 10.59 9.29 12.71
CA ALA A 236 10.66 9.11 11.26
C ALA A 236 11.93 8.36 10.84
N TYR A 237 13.10 8.72 11.39
CA TYR A 237 14.36 8.01 11.14
C TYR A 237 14.35 6.55 11.63
N LYS A 238 13.69 6.24 12.76
CA LYS A 238 13.56 4.86 13.26
C LYS A 238 12.65 4.03 12.36
N ILE A 239 11.46 4.54 12.05
CA ILE A 239 10.45 3.89 11.22
C ILE A 239 11.00 3.65 9.80
N TRP A 240 11.61 4.67 9.19
CA TRP A 240 12.19 4.52 7.85
C TRP A 240 13.50 3.71 7.85
N GLY A 241 14.30 3.79 8.91
CA GLY A 241 15.54 3.04 9.06
C GLY A 241 15.38 1.53 9.22
N SER A 242 14.21 1.06 9.69
CA SER A 242 13.80 -0.35 9.72
C SER A 242 13.08 -0.76 8.43
N LEU A 243 12.18 0.08 7.90
CA LEU A 243 11.41 -0.21 6.68
C LEU A 243 12.27 -0.34 5.40
N VAL A 244 13.39 0.37 5.31
CA VAL A 244 14.30 0.32 4.14
C VAL A 244 15.09 -0.99 4.06
N ARG A 245 15.13 -1.81 5.12
CA ARG A 245 16.02 -2.98 5.19
C ARG A 245 15.37 -4.33 4.88
N GLU A 246 14.05 -4.52 5.03
CA GLU A 246 13.53 -5.91 5.10
C GLU A 246 12.26 -6.26 4.29
N HIS A 247 11.47 -5.34 3.73
CA HIS A 247 10.13 -5.73 3.22
C HIS A 247 9.83 -5.30 1.78
N THR A 248 9.57 -6.29 0.93
CA THR A 248 9.19 -6.13 -0.49
C THR A 248 7.73 -6.53 -0.77
N LYS A 249 6.98 -7.02 0.23
CA LYS A 249 5.59 -7.47 0.09
C LYS A 249 4.71 -6.92 1.22
N LEU A 250 3.44 -6.65 0.93
CA LEU A 250 2.46 -6.12 1.89
C LEU A 250 2.18 -7.11 3.05
N ASN A 251 2.20 -8.42 2.77
CA ASN A 251 2.10 -9.48 3.77
C ASN A 251 3.08 -9.34 4.95
N ASP A 252 4.33 -8.91 4.67
CA ASP A 252 5.36 -8.81 5.70
C ASP A 252 5.10 -7.61 6.62
N VAL A 253 4.47 -6.55 6.12
CA VAL A 253 4.16 -5.33 6.90
C VAL A 253 2.86 -5.47 7.69
N ILE A 254 1.88 -6.22 7.18
CA ILE A 254 0.64 -6.53 7.91
C ILE A 254 0.93 -7.46 9.11
N ALA A 255 1.99 -8.28 9.04
CA ALA A 255 2.39 -9.19 10.11
C ALA A 255 3.20 -8.53 11.25
N ILE A 256 3.79 -7.35 11.03
CA ILE A 256 4.80 -6.78 11.93
C ILE A 256 4.25 -5.83 13.01
N GLU A 257 3.01 -5.35 12.93
CA GLU A 257 2.53 -4.40 13.93
C GLU A 257 1.21 -4.81 14.57
N ASP A 258 1.28 -5.48 15.72
CA ASP A 258 0.24 -5.39 16.77
C ASP A 258 0.37 -4.08 17.56
N HIS A 259 1.48 -3.35 17.42
CA HIS A 259 1.64 -2.02 17.99
C HIS A 259 1.09 -0.97 17.01
N VAL A 260 -0.09 -0.43 17.29
CA VAL A 260 -0.50 0.86 16.75
C VAL A 260 0.45 1.91 17.34
N ASP A 261 0.99 2.80 16.52
CA ASP A 261 1.82 3.93 17.00
C ASP A 261 1.01 4.75 18.02
N LEU A 262 1.22 4.49 19.32
CA LEU A 262 0.37 5.02 20.40
C LEU A 262 0.39 6.55 20.42
N THR A 263 1.52 7.16 20.09
CA THR A 263 1.76 8.59 20.30
C THR A 263 0.90 9.50 19.41
N LEU A 264 0.76 9.21 18.11
CA LEU A 264 -0.10 10.02 17.22
C LEU A 264 -1.59 9.74 17.50
N ASN A 265 -1.95 8.49 17.78
CA ASN A 265 -3.33 8.10 18.08
C ASN A 265 -3.83 8.73 19.39
N GLU A 266 -2.98 8.84 20.42
CA GLU A 266 -3.28 9.59 21.65
C GLU A 266 -3.56 11.07 21.37
N TYR A 267 -2.80 11.69 20.46
CA TYR A 267 -2.98 13.10 20.12
C TYR A 267 -4.32 13.38 19.42
N ILE A 268 -4.75 12.48 18.54
CA ILE A 268 -5.96 12.69 17.73
C ILE A 268 -7.25 12.24 18.41
N LYS A 269 -7.16 11.44 19.48
CA LYS A 269 -8.32 10.77 20.13
C LYS A 269 -9.46 11.73 20.50
N ASP A 270 -9.12 12.97 20.87
CA ASP A 270 -10.06 14.00 21.32
C ASP A 270 -10.39 15.04 20.23
N ILE A 271 -10.10 14.72 18.97
CA ILE A 271 -10.43 15.57 17.83
C ILE A 271 -11.78 15.13 17.27
N SER A 272 -12.77 15.99 17.43
CA SER A 272 -14.06 15.94 16.76
C SER A 272 -14.35 17.31 16.18
N ILE A 273 -14.75 17.35 14.91
CA ILE A 273 -15.03 18.57 14.15
C ILE A 273 -16.52 18.56 13.80
N PRO A 274 -17.35 19.44 14.36
CA PRO A 274 -18.77 19.46 14.03
C PRO A 274 -18.99 20.02 12.61
N PHE A 275 -20.11 19.62 11.97
CA PHE A 275 -20.38 19.94 10.55
C PHE A 275 -20.80 21.40 10.30
N ASP A 276 -20.97 22.19 11.36
CA ASP A 276 -21.27 23.63 11.34
C ASP A 276 -20.03 24.48 11.00
N GLU A 277 -18.82 23.96 11.19
CA GLU A 277 -17.56 24.62 10.82
C GLU A 277 -17.31 24.59 9.29
N GLU A 278 -18.05 25.42 8.53
CA GLU A 278 -18.00 25.41 7.05
C GLU A 278 -16.65 25.80 6.43
N ASN A 279 -15.81 26.50 7.18
CA ASN A 279 -14.48 26.91 6.73
C ASN A 279 -13.43 25.80 6.84
N ASP A 280 -13.73 24.68 7.50
CA ASP A 280 -12.78 23.58 7.63
C ASP A 280 -12.66 22.76 6.33
N ALA A 281 -11.42 22.53 5.88
CA ALA A 281 -11.11 21.81 4.66
C ALA A 281 -11.61 20.35 4.67
N LEU A 282 -11.63 19.70 5.83
CA LEU A 282 -12.13 18.33 5.98
C LEU A 282 -13.67 18.32 5.88
N ILE A 283 -14.35 19.28 6.49
CA ILE A 283 -15.82 19.39 6.39
C ILE A 283 -16.24 19.69 4.94
N ARG A 284 -15.52 20.59 4.25
CA ARG A 284 -15.75 20.85 2.83
C ARG A 284 -15.49 19.63 1.96
N CYS A 285 -14.46 18.83 2.28
CA CYS A 285 -14.18 17.55 1.63
C CYS A 285 -15.37 16.60 1.72
N VAL A 286 -16.00 16.49 2.90
CA VAL A 286 -17.21 15.67 3.11
C VAL A 286 -18.41 16.23 2.36
N LYS A 287 -18.75 17.52 2.56
CA LYS A 287 -19.94 18.15 1.98
C LYS A 287 -19.93 18.14 0.46
N GLU A 288 -18.79 18.45 -0.14
CA GLU A 288 -18.64 18.58 -1.59
C GLU A 288 -18.20 17.27 -2.27
N LYS A 289 -17.88 16.22 -1.49
CA LYS A 289 -17.47 14.89 -1.98
C LYS A 289 -16.29 14.94 -2.96
N ARG A 290 -15.36 15.88 -2.76
CA ARG A 290 -14.20 16.09 -3.64
C ARG A 290 -12.90 16.16 -2.84
N PRO A 291 -11.77 15.69 -3.41
CA PRO A 291 -10.47 15.82 -2.78
C PRO A 291 -9.99 17.28 -2.81
N TYR A 292 -9.17 17.62 -1.82
CA TYR A 292 -8.52 18.93 -1.69
C TYR A 292 -7.02 18.76 -1.52
N ASN A 293 -6.25 19.36 -2.43
CA ASN A 293 -4.80 19.46 -2.34
C ASN A 293 -4.41 20.87 -1.89
N ILE A 294 -4.01 21.03 -0.63
CA ILE A 294 -3.77 22.34 -0.03
C ILE A 294 -2.26 22.58 0.00
N LYS A 295 -1.86 23.58 -0.80
CA LYS A 295 -0.47 24.00 -1.00
C LYS A 295 -0.23 25.31 -0.24
N ASN A 296 0.96 25.48 0.34
CA ASN A 296 1.39 26.68 1.05
C ASN A 296 0.50 27.09 2.22
N ASN A 297 0.76 26.53 3.41
CA ASN A 297 0.56 27.12 4.74
C ASN A 297 -0.77 27.84 5.04
N ASN A 298 -1.82 27.65 4.23
CA ASN A 298 -3.14 28.22 4.42
C ASN A 298 -3.88 27.40 5.48
N LEU A 299 -3.26 27.35 6.67
CA LEU A 299 -3.71 26.63 7.86
C LEU A 299 -4.95 27.29 8.46
N GLU A 300 -5.44 28.41 7.92
CA GLU A 300 -6.66 29.05 8.40
C GLU A 300 -7.87 28.12 8.31
N THR A 301 -7.92 27.27 7.28
CA THR A 301 -9.02 26.34 7.02
C THR A 301 -8.87 24.96 7.67
N LEU A 302 -7.93 24.76 8.60
CA LEU A 302 -7.75 23.47 9.29
C LEU A 302 -8.08 23.61 10.78
N HIS A 303 -8.80 22.64 11.35
CA HIS A 303 -9.18 22.68 12.76
C HIS A 303 -8.00 22.96 13.70
N THR A 304 -8.24 23.79 14.73
CA THR A 304 -7.20 24.40 15.58
C THR A 304 -6.28 23.38 16.26
N LYS A 305 -6.82 22.21 16.63
CA LYS A 305 -6.02 21.10 17.22
C LYS A 305 -5.09 20.45 16.18
N LEU A 306 -5.48 20.40 14.91
CA LEU A 306 -4.65 19.84 13.84
C LEU A 306 -3.54 20.79 13.40
N LYS A 307 -3.73 22.12 13.51
CA LYS A 307 -2.67 23.11 13.22
C LYS A 307 -1.39 22.85 14.02
N LYS A 308 -1.53 22.39 15.26
CA LYS A 308 -0.42 22.06 16.17
C LYS A 308 0.45 20.89 15.67
N LEU A 309 -0.05 20.06 14.76
CA LEU A 309 0.73 18.99 14.13
C LEU A 309 1.72 19.51 13.07
N GLY A 310 1.64 20.81 12.72
CA GLY A 310 2.57 21.50 11.84
C GLY A 310 2.51 21.01 10.39
N PHE A 311 1.31 20.94 9.81
CA PHE A 311 1.12 20.68 8.39
C PHE A 311 1.69 21.84 7.56
N ILE A 312 2.33 21.53 6.42
CA ILE A 312 2.87 22.53 5.48
C ILE A 312 2.12 22.44 4.15
N ASN A 313 2.14 21.24 3.56
CA ASN A 313 1.31 20.84 2.44
C ASN A 313 0.57 19.56 2.85
N TYR A 314 -0.72 19.50 2.59
CA TYR A 314 -1.54 18.34 2.97
C TYR A 314 -2.65 18.12 1.94
N ALA A 315 -3.14 16.89 1.88
CA ALA A 315 -4.30 16.55 1.07
C ALA A 315 -5.38 15.90 1.93
N ALA A 316 -6.63 16.27 1.66
CA ALA A 316 -7.82 15.67 2.26
C ALA A 316 -8.61 14.95 1.15
N VAL A 317 -8.91 13.67 1.34
CA VAL A 317 -9.59 12.84 0.35
C VAL A 317 -10.78 12.13 1.01
N PRO A 318 -11.98 12.18 0.40
CA PRO A 318 -13.16 11.57 1.00
C PRO A 318 -13.16 10.05 0.80
N LEU A 319 -13.60 9.31 1.82
CA LEU A 319 -13.90 7.89 1.72
C LEU A 319 -15.35 7.74 1.26
N THR A 320 -15.56 7.52 -0.04
CA THR A 320 -16.91 7.49 -0.63
C THR A 320 -17.33 6.05 -0.96
N SER A 321 -18.48 5.60 -0.43
CA SER A 321 -19.14 4.35 -0.79
C SER A 321 -20.56 4.64 -1.26
N LYS A 322 -20.98 4.12 -2.42
CA LYS A 322 -22.37 4.23 -2.94
C LYS A 322 -22.97 5.65 -2.86
N ASN A 323 -22.17 6.67 -3.20
CA ASN A 323 -22.50 8.11 -3.11
C ASN A 323 -22.61 8.70 -1.70
N GLU A 324 -22.28 7.98 -0.65
CA GLU A 324 -22.17 8.50 0.73
C GLU A 324 -20.71 8.61 1.15
N VAL A 325 -20.37 9.66 1.90
CA VAL A 325 -19.04 9.86 2.45
C VAL A 325 -19.01 9.29 3.85
N LEU A 326 -18.23 8.22 4.04
CA LEU A 326 -18.06 7.55 5.33
C LEU A 326 -17.07 8.27 6.24
N GLY A 327 -16.18 9.07 5.65
CA GLY A 327 -15.06 9.69 6.34
C GLY A 327 -14.12 10.45 5.41
N VAL A 328 -13.01 10.94 5.95
CA VAL A 328 -11.95 11.65 5.22
C VAL A 328 -10.59 11.13 5.66
N VAL A 329 -9.69 10.88 4.70
CA VAL A 329 -8.28 10.66 4.99
C VAL A 329 -7.50 11.95 4.76
N LEU A 330 -6.72 12.34 5.76
CA LEU A 330 -5.83 13.48 5.75
C LEU A 330 -4.38 12.98 5.69
N VAL A 331 -3.62 13.44 4.69
CA VAL A 331 -2.22 13.02 4.50
C VAL A 331 -1.26 14.19 4.38
N ASP A 332 0.01 13.96 4.74
CA ASP A 332 1.08 14.93 4.49
C ASP A 332 2.46 14.30 4.24
N ASN A 333 3.41 15.18 3.90
CA ASN A 333 4.82 14.88 3.67
C ASN A 333 5.73 15.79 4.50
N LYS A 334 5.42 15.98 5.80
CA LYS A 334 6.10 16.94 6.68
C LYS A 334 7.62 16.72 6.81
N PHE A 335 8.09 15.47 6.83
CA PHE A 335 9.47 15.14 7.22
C PHE A 335 10.42 15.02 6.03
N ASN A 336 9.92 14.61 4.87
CA ASN A 336 10.70 14.55 3.62
C ASN A 336 10.50 15.78 2.72
N ASN A 337 9.53 16.66 3.03
CA ASN A 337 9.14 17.82 2.21
C ASN A 337 8.83 17.47 0.74
N LYS A 338 8.45 16.22 0.45
CA LYS A 338 8.06 15.80 -0.90
C LYS A 338 6.76 16.52 -1.28
N PRO A 339 6.70 17.23 -2.42
CA PRO A 339 5.46 17.87 -2.86
C PRO A 339 4.37 16.81 -3.11
N ILE A 340 3.13 17.15 -2.78
CA ILE A 340 1.95 16.32 -3.07
C ILE A 340 1.41 16.76 -4.43
N LEU A 341 1.65 15.93 -5.46
CA LEU A 341 1.19 16.19 -6.82
C LEU A 341 -0.27 15.77 -6.98
N GLU A 342 -0.96 16.30 -7.99
CA GLU A 342 -2.34 15.89 -8.29
C GLU A 342 -2.43 14.39 -8.59
N GLU A 343 -1.42 13.81 -9.25
CA GLU A 343 -1.31 12.37 -9.49
C GLU A 343 -1.27 11.55 -8.18
N ASP A 344 -0.61 12.07 -7.13
CA ASP A 344 -0.56 11.38 -5.82
C ASP A 344 -1.94 11.42 -5.15
N VAL A 345 -2.70 12.51 -5.33
CA VAL A 345 -4.08 12.68 -4.83
C VAL A 345 -5.04 11.78 -5.60
N GLU A 346 -4.91 11.67 -6.93
CA GLU A 346 -5.70 10.75 -7.75
C GLU A 346 -5.48 9.28 -7.33
N SER A 347 -4.22 8.89 -7.10
CA SER A 347 -3.91 7.58 -6.55
C SER A 347 -4.53 7.41 -5.16
N LEU A 348 -4.43 8.40 -4.27
CA LEU A 348 -5.06 8.34 -2.95
C LEU A 348 -6.59 8.23 -3.02
N VAL A 349 -7.26 8.89 -3.96
CA VAL A 349 -8.71 8.76 -4.21
C VAL A 349 -9.06 7.32 -4.58
N ALA A 350 -8.29 6.69 -5.47
CA ALA A 350 -8.52 5.30 -5.85
C ALA A 350 -8.41 4.35 -4.63
N PHE A 351 -7.39 4.53 -3.80
CA PHE A 351 -7.21 3.75 -2.55
C PHE A 351 -8.32 4.02 -1.54
N SER A 352 -8.71 5.29 -1.36
CA SER A 352 -9.75 5.70 -0.41
C SER A 352 -11.11 5.13 -0.78
N ASN A 353 -11.45 5.06 -2.07
CA ASN A 353 -12.68 4.44 -2.54
C ASN A 353 -12.70 2.93 -2.28
N GLN A 354 -11.58 2.23 -2.48
CA GLN A 354 -11.48 0.80 -2.14
C GLN A 354 -11.63 0.55 -0.64
N ALA A 355 -10.98 1.38 0.18
CA ALA A 355 -11.10 1.31 1.63
C ALA A 355 -12.53 1.61 2.10
N ALA A 356 -13.18 2.63 1.52
CA ALA A 356 -14.56 2.98 1.81
C ALA A 356 -15.50 1.80 1.55
N LEU A 357 -15.37 1.12 0.40
CA LEU A 357 -16.16 -0.07 0.09
C LEU A 357 -15.91 -1.22 1.09
N GLY A 358 -14.65 -1.47 1.44
CA GLY A 358 -14.30 -2.51 2.43
C GLY A 358 -14.88 -2.21 3.82
N ILE A 359 -14.78 -0.96 4.27
CA ILE A 359 -15.33 -0.49 5.55
C ILE A 359 -16.86 -0.59 5.55
N ASP A 360 -17.52 -0.13 4.49
CA ASP A 360 -18.98 -0.20 4.33
C ASP A 360 -19.47 -1.65 4.38
N ASN A 361 -18.82 -2.54 3.62
CA ASN A 361 -19.15 -3.97 3.61
C ASN A 361 -19.00 -4.61 5.00
N LEU A 362 -17.97 -4.24 5.77
CA LEU A 362 -17.79 -4.75 7.13
C LEU A 362 -18.85 -4.23 8.09
N LYS A 363 -19.23 -2.95 8.01
CA LYS A 363 -20.33 -2.39 8.78
C LYS A 363 -21.64 -3.09 8.45
N MET A 364 -21.96 -3.28 7.17
CA MET A 364 -23.14 -4.02 6.72
C MET A 364 -23.11 -5.48 7.19
N TYR A 365 -21.98 -6.16 7.06
CA TYR A 365 -21.82 -7.54 7.53
C TYR A 365 -22.05 -7.65 9.04
N GLN A 366 -21.51 -6.72 9.83
CA GLN A 366 -21.72 -6.67 11.27
C GLN A 366 -23.20 -6.40 11.62
N GLN A 367 -23.86 -5.49 10.92
CA GLN A 367 -25.30 -5.24 11.08
C GLN A 367 -26.13 -6.48 10.75
N ILE A 368 -25.86 -7.14 9.62
CA ILE A 368 -26.54 -8.39 9.23
C ILE A 368 -26.29 -9.48 10.25
N LYS A 369 -25.04 -9.63 10.72
CA LYS A 369 -24.69 -10.62 11.74
C LYS A 369 -25.44 -10.36 13.06
N ASN A 370 -25.53 -9.09 13.48
CA ASN A 370 -26.29 -8.72 14.67
C ASN A 370 -27.78 -9.04 14.47
N LEU A 371 -28.38 -8.63 13.35
CA LEU A 371 -29.78 -8.97 13.04
C LEU A 371 -30.03 -10.49 12.98
N ALA A 372 -29.06 -11.27 12.48
CA ALA A 372 -29.16 -12.71 12.39
C ALA A 372 -28.98 -13.43 13.74
N ASN A 373 -28.34 -12.79 14.71
CA ASN A 373 -27.97 -13.37 16.01
C ASN A 373 -28.84 -12.88 17.17
N MET A 374 -29.60 -11.80 16.99
CA MET A 374 -30.44 -11.22 18.03
C MET A 374 -31.90 -11.62 17.85
N ASP A 375 -32.66 -11.67 18.94
CA ASP A 375 -34.11 -11.81 18.95
C ASP A 375 -34.76 -10.42 18.78
N GLY A 376 -35.65 -10.31 17.79
CA GLY A 376 -36.24 -9.02 17.39
C GLY A 376 -37.19 -8.40 18.43
N LEU A 377 -37.72 -9.18 19.37
CA LEU A 377 -38.63 -8.67 20.40
C LEU A 377 -37.86 -8.19 21.64
N THR A 378 -36.92 -9.00 22.11
CA THR A 378 -36.27 -8.84 23.41
C THR A 378 -34.92 -8.14 23.34
N GLY A 379 -34.27 -8.12 22.17
CA GLY A 379 -32.92 -7.58 22.02
C GLY A 379 -31.85 -8.41 22.72
N LEU A 380 -32.15 -9.65 23.14
CA LEU A 380 -31.15 -10.64 23.56
C LEU A 380 -30.63 -11.43 22.35
N TYR A 381 -29.62 -12.28 22.55
CA TYR A 381 -29.25 -13.24 21.53
C TYR A 381 -30.40 -14.23 21.26
N ASN A 382 -30.49 -14.76 20.04
CA ASN A 382 -31.50 -15.75 19.68
C ASN A 382 -31.00 -17.19 19.91
N HIS A 383 -31.93 -18.14 19.84
CA HIS A 383 -31.66 -19.57 19.97
C HIS A 383 -30.51 -20.07 19.10
N ARG A 384 -30.40 -19.60 17.84
CA ARG A 384 -29.32 -20.04 16.93
C ARG A 384 -27.95 -19.64 17.48
N PHE A 385 -27.82 -18.39 17.92
CA PHE A 385 -26.57 -17.90 18.49
C PHE A 385 -26.22 -18.62 19.79
N PHE A 386 -27.19 -18.82 20.69
CA PHE A 386 -27.01 -19.60 21.90
C PHE A 386 -26.41 -20.98 21.61
N LYS A 387 -27.02 -21.73 20.70
CA LYS A 387 -26.57 -23.08 20.34
C LYS A 387 -25.14 -23.09 19.82
N THR A 388 -24.80 -22.17 18.93
CA THR A 388 -23.42 -22.04 18.41
C THR A 388 -22.41 -21.76 19.53
N MET A 389 -22.74 -20.86 20.46
CA MET A 389 -21.85 -20.52 21.56
C MET A 389 -21.70 -21.65 22.59
N LEU A 390 -22.79 -22.39 22.86
CA LEU A 390 -22.77 -23.56 23.74
C LEU A 390 -21.87 -24.66 23.16
N GLU A 391 -22.06 -24.98 21.87
CA GLU A 391 -21.23 -25.94 21.13
C GLU A 391 -19.75 -25.54 21.12
N GLU A 392 -19.45 -24.28 20.82
CA GLU A 392 -18.07 -23.77 20.77
C GLU A 392 -17.36 -23.93 22.12
N LYS A 393 -18.04 -23.57 23.23
CA LYS A 393 -17.44 -23.63 24.57
C LYS A 393 -17.21 -25.05 25.06
N SER A 394 -18.18 -25.94 24.86
CA SER A 394 -18.02 -27.35 25.20
C SER A 394 -16.92 -28.02 24.37
N ASN A 395 -16.84 -27.74 23.07
CA ASN A 395 -15.80 -28.31 22.20
C ASN A 395 -14.39 -27.85 22.59
N LYS A 396 -14.25 -26.64 23.13
CA LYS A 396 -12.98 -26.11 23.69
C LYS A 396 -12.71 -26.58 25.12
N ASN A 397 -13.62 -27.34 25.70
CA ASN A 397 -13.61 -27.76 27.10
C ASN A 397 -13.47 -26.58 28.09
N GLU A 398 -14.04 -25.42 27.74
CA GLU A 398 -14.04 -24.24 28.60
C GLU A 398 -15.09 -24.42 29.71
N PRO A 399 -14.77 -24.23 30.99
CA PRO A 399 -15.75 -24.36 32.06
C PRO A 399 -16.77 -23.21 32.04
N TYR A 400 -18.05 -23.51 32.29
CA TYR A 400 -19.12 -22.52 32.37
C TYR A 400 -20.32 -23.03 33.17
N SER A 401 -21.14 -22.10 33.67
CA SER A 401 -22.49 -22.41 34.16
C SER A 401 -23.53 -22.11 33.08
N LEU A 402 -24.48 -23.02 32.90
CA LEU A 402 -25.65 -22.86 32.05
C LEU A 402 -26.89 -22.67 32.93
N LEU A 403 -27.67 -21.63 32.63
CA LEU A 403 -29.00 -21.43 33.20
C LEU A 403 -30.03 -21.57 32.08
N VAL A 404 -31.06 -22.38 32.32
CA VAL A 404 -32.27 -22.45 31.47
C VAL A 404 -33.42 -21.91 32.31
N ILE A 405 -34.13 -20.93 31.76
CA ILE A 405 -35.07 -20.06 32.47
C ILE A 405 -36.39 -20.07 31.71
N ASP A 406 -37.50 -20.14 32.43
CA ASP A 406 -38.83 -20.06 31.85
C ASP A 406 -39.73 -19.12 32.66
N VAL A 407 -40.55 -18.35 31.97
CA VAL A 407 -41.57 -17.50 32.60
C VAL A 407 -42.77 -18.36 32.98
N ASP A 408 -42.98 -18.50 34.29
CA ASP A 408 -44.03 -19.35 34.82
C ASP A 408 -45.42 -18.88 34.35
N ASP A 409 -46.25 -19.82 33.89
CA ASP A 409 -47.65 -19.57 33.49
C ASP A 409 -47.85 -18.53 32.39
N PHE A 410 -46.83 -18.28 31.55
CA PHE A 410 -46.88 -17.25 30.51
C PHE A 410 -48.01 -17.44 29.49
N LYS A 411 -48.37 -18.69 29.19
CA LYS A 411 -49.54 -18.98 28.33
C LYS A 411 -50.83 -18.46 28.95
N GLN A 412 -51.08 -18.76 30.22
CA GLN A 412 -52.27 -18.26 30.94
C GLN A 412 -52.24 -16.74 31.02
N PHE A 413 -51.08 -16.16 31.31
CA PHE A 413 -50.91 -14.71 31.32
C PHE A 413 -51.30 -14.06 29.98
N ASN A 414 -50.89 -14.65 28.85
CA ASN A 414 -51.29 -14.16 27.52
C ASN A 414 -52.79 -14.32 27.26
N GLU A 415 -53.43 -15.37 27.79
CA GLU A 415 -54.88 -15.56 27.68
C GLU A 415 -55.63 -14.49 28.49
N ASP A 416 -55.08 -14.06 29.64
CA ASP A 416 -55.70 -13.08 30.53
C ASP A 416 -55.47 -11.61 30.10
N TYR A 417 -54.26 -11.27 29.63
CA TYR A 417 -53.85 -9.87 29.33
C TYR A 417 -53.56 -9.59 27.86
N GLY A 418 -53.64 -10.63 27.00
CA GLY A 418 -53.34 -10.54 25.58
C GLY A 418 -51.84 -10.50 25.25
N HIS A 419 -51.52 -10.91 24.03
CA HIS A 419 -50.14 -11.02 23.54
C HIS A 419 -49.34 -9.72 23.61
N ALA A 420 -49.97 -8.56 23.41
CA ALA A 420 -49.28 -7.27 23.50
C ALA A 420 -48.73 -7.00 24.92
N CYS A 421 -49.45 -7.42 25.96
CA CYS A 421 -48.97 -7.31 27.34
C CYS A 421 -47.89 -8.37 27.61
N GLY A 422 -48.06 -9.60 27.11
CA GLY A 422 -47.03 -10.64 27.19
C GLY A 422 -45.70 -10.22 26.56
N ASP A 423 -45.75 -9.56 25.40
CA ASP A 423 -44.57 -9.00 24.73
C ASP A 423 -43.86 -7.95 25.59
N LEU A 424 -44.60 -7.14 26.35
CA LEU A 424 -44.02 -6.20 27.31
C LEU A 424 -43.34 -6.92 28.49
N VAL A 425 -43.96 -7.99 28.99
CA VAL A 425 -43.36 -8.84 30.03
C VAL A 425 -42.04 -9.43 29.54
N LEU A 426 -42.01 -10.03 28.34
CA LEU A 426 -40.80 -10.61 27.77
C LEU A 426 -39.68 -9.57 27.58
N LYS A 427 -40.03 -8.36 27.10
CA LYS A 427 -39.08 -7.24 27.00
C LYS A 427 -38.51 -6.85 28.37
N LYS A 428 -39.35 -6.79 29.41
CA LYS A 428 -38.92 -6.44 30.77
C LYS A 428 -38.06 -7.52 31.41
N VAL A 429 -38.42 -8.79 31.25
CA VAL A 429 -37.60 -9.93 31.67
C VAL A 429 -36.23 -9.83 30.98
N ALA A 430 -36.20 -9.66 29.67
CA ALA A 430 -34.97 -9.52 28.91
C ALA A 430 -34.09 -8.35 29.36
N GLN A 431 -34.68 -7.20 29.66
CA GLN A 431 -33.96 -6.05 30.24
C GLN A 431 -33.32 -6.40 31.59
N VAL A 432 -34.05 -7.09 32.46
CA VAL A 432 -33.53 -7.55 33.75
C VAL A 432 -32.36 -8.51 33.56
N LEU A 433 -32.49 -9.49 32.65
CA LEU A 433 -31.41 -10.42 32.32
C LEU A 433 -30.18 -9.67 31.81
N ASN A 434 -30.35 -8.78 30.83
CA ASN A 434 -29.25 -8.03 30.25
C ASN A 434 -28.54 -7.13 31.28
N ASN A 435 -29.29 -6.48 32.17
CA ASN A 435 -28.71 -5.61 33.20
C ASN A 435 -27.89 -6.38 34.25
N ILE A 436 -28.31 -7.60 34.60
CA ILE A 436 -27.60 -8.43 35.59
C ILE A 436 -26.37 -9.09 34.97
N ILE A 437 -26.51 -9.59 33.74
CA ILE A 437 -25.47 -10.35 33.06
C ILE A 437 -24.43 -9.43 32.42
N GLY A 438 -24.87 -8.46 31.60
CA GLY A 438 -24.00 -7.57 30.83
C GLY A 438 -22.89 -8.34 30.11
N ASP A 439 -21.66 -7.83 30.19
CA ASP A 439 -20.48 -8.43 29.54
C ASP A 439 -19.96 -9.71 30.23
N LYS A 440 -20.57 -10.13 31.35
CA LYS A 440 -20.13 -11.31 32.10
C LYS A 440 -20.62 -12.63 31.51
N GLY A 441 -21.57 -12.60 30.59
CA GLY A 441 -22.17 -13.81 30.03
C GLY A 441 -23.00 -13.56 28.79
N ILE A 442 -23.67 -14.60 28.33
CA ILE A 442 -24.45 -14.61 27.09
C ILE A 442 -25.90 -14.91 27.45
N ALA A 443 -26.73 -13.88 27.53
CA ALA A 443 -28.17 -14.02 27.72
C ALA A 443 -28.89 -14.13 26.36
N SER A 444 -29.74 -15.13 26.20
CA SER A 444 -30.42 -15.44 24.94
C SER A 444 -31.89 -15.79 25.18
N ARG A 445 -32.76 -15.50 24.21
CA ARG A 445 -34.11 -16.03 24.13
C ARG A 445 -34.08 -17.34 23.32
N TYR A 446 -34.42 -18.44 23.98
CA TYR A 446 -34.39 -19.79 23.40
C TYR A 446 -35.73 -20.15 22.74
N GLY A 447 -36.83 -19.82 23.41
CA GLY A 447 -38.20 -20.15 22.98
C GLY A 447 -39.14 -18.95 23.06
N GLY A 448 -40.45 -19.20 23.12
CA GLY A 448 -41.46 -18.14 23.27
C GLY A 448 -41.27 -17.37 24.57
N ASP A 449 -41.18 -18.09 25.67
CA ASP A 449 -41.07 -17.66 27.07
C ASP A 449 -39.81 -18.20 27.77
N GLU A 450 -38.98 -18.91 27.03
CA GLU A 450 -37.76 -19.54 27.52
C GLU A 450 -36.53 -18.68 27.21
N PHE A 451 -35.68 -18.52 28.22
CA PHE A 451 -34.42 -17.81 28.16
C PHE A 451 -33.28 -18.72 28.60
N THR A 452 -32.08 -18.45 28.11
CA THR A 452 -30.86 -19.19 28.47
C THR A 452 -29.74 -18.23 28.77
N ILE A 453 -28.87 -18.59 29.71
CA ILE A 453 -27.69 -17.80 30.06
C ILE A 453 -26.47 -18.72 30.12
N ILE A 454 -25.44 -18.39 29.35
CA ILE A 454 -24.11 -19.01 29.47
C ILE A 454 -23.22 -18.06 30.27
N LEU A 455 -22.66 -18.54 31.38
CA LEU A 455 -21.75 -17.80 32.26
C LEU A 455 -20.34 -18.41 32.18
N PRO A 456 -19.44 -17.86 31.36
CA PRO A 456 -18.10 -18.38 31.17
C PRO A 456 -17.28 -18.33 32.45
N SER A 457 -16.58 -19.44 32.76
CA SER A 457 -15.69 -19.54 33.93
C SER A 457 -16.38 -19.24 35.27
N VAL A 458 -17.70 -19.46 35.34
CA VAL A 458 -18.49 -19.35 36.56
C VAL A 458 -18.90 -20.75 37.01
N SER A 459 -18.70 -21.07 38.28
CA SER A 459 -19.13 -22.33 38.89
C SER A 459 -20.63 -22.36 39.16
N LYS A 460 -21.20 -23.55 39.31
CA LYS A 460 -22.63 -23.77 39.57
C LYS A 460 -23.14 -22.99 40.77
N VAL A 461 -22.34 -22.91 41.83
CA VAL A 461 -22.66 -22.17 43.06
C VAL A 461 -22.82 -20.67 42.77
N ASN A 462 -21.92 -20.10 41.98
CA ASN A 462 -21.99 -18.68 41.60
C ASN A 462 -23.10 -18.45 40.55
N GLY A 463 -23.29 -19.39 39.62
CA GLY A 463 -24.42 -19.37 38.68
C GLY A 463 -25.77 -19.35 39.40
N ARG A 464 -25.91 -20.15 40.46
CA ARG A 464 -27.09 -20.14 41.35
C ARG A 464 -27.29 -18.79 42.04
N SER A 465 -26.21 -18.14 42.51
CA SER A 465 -26.31 -16.81 43.12
C SER A 465 -26.83 -15.75 42.12
N ILE A 466 -26.39 -15.85 40.86
CA ILE A 466 -26.90 -15.01 39.77
C ILE A 466 -28.38 -15.33 39.49
N ALA A 467 -28.78 -16.60 39.46
CA ALA A 467 -30.18 -17.01 39.31
C ALA A 467 -31.08 -16.43 40.42
N TYR A 468 -30.63 -16.42 41.69
CA TYR A 468 -31.38 -15.74 42.76
C TYR A 468 -31.49 -14.23 42.56
N SER A 469 -30.42 -13.61 42.06
CA SER A 469 -30.43 -12.17 41.77
C SER A 469 -31.44 -11.84 40.66
N ILE A 470 -31.51 -12.67 39.62
CA ILE A 470 -32.52 -12.57 38.55
C ILE A 470 -33.92 -12.65 39.13
N LYS A 471 -34.25 -13.72 39.87
CA LYS A 471 -35.59 -13.87 40.47
C LYS A 471 -35.98 -12.67 41.34
N LYS A 472 -35.03 -12.18 42.15
CA LYS A 472 -35.27 -11.00 43.01
C LYS A 472 -35.59 -9.75 42.19
N ALA A 473 -34.92 -9.56 41.06
CA ALA A 473 -35.12 -8.41 40.19
C ALA A 473 -36.41 -8.47 39.35
N ILE A 474 -37.01 -9.65 39.19
CA ILE A 474 -38.29 -9.82 38.49
C ILE A 474 -39.50 -9.45 39.37
N LYS A 475 -39.40 -9.63 40.70
CA LYS A 475 -40.52 -9.36 41.64
C LYS A 475 -41.20 -7.98 41.52
N PRO A 476 -40.49 -6.88 41.19
CA PRO A 476 -41.13 -5.58 41.01
C PRO A 476 -41.89 -5.42 39.68
N LEU A 477 -41.66 -6.28 38.68
CA LEU A 477 -42.19 -6.10 37.32
C LEU A 477 -43.73 -5.98 37.24
N PRO A 478 -44.53 -6.75 37.99
CA PRO A 478 -45.98 -6.58 37.97
C PRO A 478 -46.43 -5.16 38.33
N LYS A 479 -45.79 -4.55 39.32
CA LYS A 479 -46.08 -3.17 39.73
C LYS A 479 -45.64 -2.15 38.68
N GLU A 480 -44.49 -2.36 38.04
CA GLU A 480 -44.02 -1.50 36.95
C GLU A 480 -44.94 -1.54 35.73
N LEU A 481 -45.50 -2.72 35.43
CA LEU A 481 -46.41 -2.95 34.32
C LEU A 481 -47.88 -2.66 34.66
N GLN A 482 -48.17 -2.28 35.91
CA GLN A 482 -49.52 -2.00 36.41
C GLN A 482 -50.49 -3.19 36.23
N ILE A 483 -49.99 -4.40 36.49
CA ILE A 483 -50.76 -5.66 36.42
C ILE A 483 -50.88 -6.29 37.82
N GLU A 484 -51.97 -7.02 38.05
CA GLU A 484 -52.23 -7.67 39.35
C GLU A 484 -51.60 -9.05 39.45
N THR A 485 -51.37 -9.73 38.32
CA THR A 485 -50.79 -11.08 38.28
C THR A 485 -49.30 -11.04 38.56
N GLU A 486 -48.84 -11.86 39.51
CA GLU A 486 -47.42 -12.02 39.79
C GLU A 486 -46.69 -12.66 38.61
N ILE A 487 -45.46 -12.20 38.35
CA ILE A 487 -44.57 -12.80 37.36
C ILE A 487 -43.46 -13.51 38.13
N SER A 488 -43.31 -14.81 37.91
CA SER A 488 -42.22 -15.61 38.47
C SER A 488 -41.45 -16.34 37.38
N LEU A 489 -40.25 -16.80 37.74
CA LEU A 489 -39.39 -17.58 36.85
C LEU A 489 -39.02 -18.90 37.51
N SER A 490 -39.07 -19.99 36.75
CA SER A 490 -38.40 -21.24 37.09
C SER A 490 -37.03 -21.29 36.41
N ILE A 491 -36.00 -21.77 37.11
CA ILE A 491 -34.62 -21.77 36.61
C ILE A 491 -33.93 -23.11 36.90
N GLY A 492 -33.42 -23.77 35.87
CA GLY A 492 -32.48 -24.88 35.99
C GLY A 492 -31.05 -24.40 35.80
N VAL A 493 -30.12 -24.86 36.64
CA VAL A 493 -28.68 -24.53 36.54
C VAL A 493 -27.89 -25.82 36.35
N ALA A 494 -26.86 -25.79 35.52
CA ALA A 494 -25.88 -26.86 35.39
C ALA A 494 -24.48 -26.27 35.17
N GLU A 495 -23.43 -27.02 35.48
CA GLU A 495 -22.04 -26.62 35.26
C GLU A 495 -21.32 -27.60 34.34
N PHE A 496 -20.74 -27.07 33.26
CA PHE A 496 -19.85 -27.83 32.39
C PHE A 496 -18.40 -27.61 32.81
N PRO A 497 -17.55 -28.65 32.83
CA PRO A 497 -17.82 -30.06 32.51
C PRO A 497 -18.20 -30.93 33.74
N VAL A 498 -18.69 -30.33 34.83
CA VAL A 498 -18.94 -31.03 36.11
C VAL A 498 -20.15 -31.95 36.01
N ASP A 499 -21.23 -31.46 35.42
CA ASP A 499 -22.53 -32.15 35.34
C ASP A 499 -22.73 -32.86 33.99
N ALA A 500 -21.84 -32.64 33.01
CA ALA A 500 -21.98 -33.17 31.65
C ALA A 500 -20.64 -33.18 30.89
N THR A 501 -20.55 -34.05 29.89
CA THR A 501 -19.34 -34.26 29.05
C THR A 501 -19.45 -33.63 27.67
N ASP A 502 -20.65 -33.29 27.21
CA ASP A 502 -20.88 -32.59 25.95
C ASP A 502 -21.96 -31.51 26.04
N PHE A 503 -22.13 -30.75 24.95
CA PHE A 503 -23.05 -29.61 24.88
C PHE A 503 -24.53 -30.01 24.84
N LYS A 504 -24.88 -31.24 24.44
CA LYS A 504 -26.27 -31.72 24.48
C LYS A 504 -26.62 -32.14 25.89
N GLU A 505 -25.75 -32.94 26.50
CA GLU A 505 -25.93 -33.45 27.85
C GLU A 505 -26.05 -32.31 28.87
N ILE A 506 -25.22 -31.26 28.77
CA ILE A 506 -25.33 -30.10 29.69
C ILE A 506 -26.66 -29.36 29.55
N PHE A 507 -27.17 -29.23 28.34
CA PHE A 507 -28.47 -28.60 28.09
C PHE A 507 -29.59 -29.46 28.68
N ASP A 508 -29.54 -30.77 28.44
CA ASP A 508 -30.53 -31.73 28.95
C ASP A 508 -30.55 -31.76 30.49
N VAL A 509 -29.39 -31.64 31.15
CA VAL A 509 -29.29 -31.54 32.61
C VAL A 509 -29.92 -30.23 33.10
N ALA A 510 -29.58 -29.09 32.50
CA ALA A 510 -30.13 -27.80 32.90
C ALA A 510 -31.65 -27.73 32.66
N ASP A 511 -32.14 -28.29 31.56
CA ASP A 511 -33.56 -28.38 31.24
C ASP A 511 -34.32 -29.33 32.19
N SER A 512 -33.71 -30.48 32.53
CA SER A 512 -34.26 -31.38 33.55
C SER A 512 -34.38 -30.70 34.92
N ASN A 513 -33.40 -29.87 35.28
CA ASN A 513 -33.44 -29.07 36.50
C ASN A 513 -34.55 -28.00 36.44
N LEU A 514 -34.75 -27.36 35.28
CA LEU A 514 -35.87 -26.43 35.07
C LEU A 514 -37.23 -27.14 35.23
N LEU A 515 -37.41 -28.30 34.61
CA LEU A 515 -38.61 -29.13 34.75
C LEU A 515 -38.88 -29.50 36.21
N ALA A 516 -37.85 -29.86 36.97
CA ALA A 516 -37.98 -30.10 38.41
C ALA A 516 -38.43 -28.86 39.19
N SER A 517 -37.93 -27.67 38.83
CA SER A 517 -38.43 -26.40 39.41
C SER A 517 -39.92 -26.18 39.11
N LYS A 518 -40.35 -26.42 37.86
CA LYS A 518 -41.76 -26.30 37.47
C LYS A 518 -42.67 -27.29 38.21
N HIS A 519 -42.27 -28.56 38.30
CA HIS A 519 -43.06 -29.61 38.96
C HIS A 519 -43.13 -29.48 40.47
N THR A 520 -42.11 -28.90 41.11
CA THR A 520 -42.09 -28.72 42.56
C THR A 520 -42.79 -27.45 43.03
N GLY A 521 -43.52 -26.76 42.16
CA GLY A 521 -44.37 -25.61 42.54
C GLY A 521 -43.95 -24.27 41.95
N LYS A 522 -43.09 -24.27 40.91
CA LYS A 522 -42.65 -23.05 40.20
C LYS A 522 -41.96 -22.04 41.12
N ASP A 523 -41.61 -20.87 40.61
CA ASP A 523 -40.82 -19.86 41.33
C ASP A 523 -39.60 -20.47 42.06
N LYS A 524 -38.90 -21.41 41.42
CA LYS A 524 -37.77 -22.16 42.02
C LYS A 524 -36.50 -22.14 41.18
N ILE A 525 -35.40 -22.53 41.84
CA ILE A 525 -34.10 -22.78 41.23
C ILE A 525 -33.67 -24.19 41.60
N THR A 526 -33.38 -25.04 40.60
CA THR A 526 -32.81 -26.38 40.78
C THR A 526 -31.44 -26.45 40.09
N TYR A 527 -30.48 -27.18 40.66
CA TYR A 527 -29.08 -27.20 40.22
C TYR A 527 -28.36 -28.49 40.62
#